data_AF-A0A2S1R2L0-F1
#
_entry.id   AF-A0A2S1R2L0-F1
#
_cell.length_a   1.000
_cell.length_b   1.000
_cell.length_c   1.000
_cell.angle_alpha   90.00
_cell.angle_beta   90.00
_cell.angle_gamma   90.00
#
_symmetry.space_group_name_H-M   'P 1'
#
loop_
_entity.id
_entity.type
_entity.pdbx_description
1 polymer ?
#
loop_
_entity_poly.entity_id
_entity_poly.type
_entity_poly.pdbx_seq_one_letter_code
_entity_poly.pdbx_strand_id
1 'polypeptide(L)'
;MLCLDLSARILGKLGNNFIILLIYSLIDLGFFLYLYNKLLLKKYNRIFLIIGIIGMAYIIGEIFYFFILNKLDAKQFQPYSKVVDNFIVVLMALAFYLERISSFKESHWNNFVLNTVLLVFFTITLIVFLPFNFLVNEKTGLKFYFFHINIVMIIALYMYLTYSVWKNGRLKKPTLQRKTTI
;
A
#
# COMPACT_ATOMS: atom_id res chain seq x y z
N MET A 1 -6.12 3.40 6.35
CA MET A 1 -7.16 3.53 5.32
C MET A 1 -8.47 4.09 5.85
N LEU A 2 -9.23 3.41 6.72
CA LEU A 2 -10.60 3.82 7.09
C LEU A 2 -10.69 5.19 7.81
N CYS A 3 -9.78 5.46 8.76
CA CYS A 3 -9.71 6.77 9.42
C CYS A 3 -9.31 7.90 8.47
N LEU A 4 -8.48 7.61 7.46
CA LEU A 4 -8.02 8.59 6.48
C LEU A 4 -9.08 8.90 5.43
N ASP A 5 -9.90 7.91 5.07
CA ASP A 5 -11.04 8.08 4.15
C ASP A 5 -12.16 8.91 4.80
N LEU A 6 -12.37 8.72 6.11
CA LEU A 6 -13.20 9.60 6.94
C LEU A 6 -12.60 11.00 7.06
N SER A 7 -11.29 11.10 7.28
CA SER A 7 -10.56 12.37 7.35
C SER A 7 -10.68 13.14 6.05
N ALA A 8 -10.57 12.45 4.90
CA ALA A 8 -10.78 13.03 3.60
C ALA A 8 -12.24 13.51 3.44
N ARG A 9 -13.26 12.72 3.73
CA ARG A 9 -14.64 13.24 3.64
C ARG A 9 -14.92 14.47 4.51
N ILE A 10 -14.28 14.57 5.67
CA ILE A 10 -14.41 15.73 6.57
C ILE A 10 -13.63 16.94 6.01
N LEU A 11 -12.40 16.74 5.53
CA LEU A 11 -11.55 17.77 4.92
C LEU A 11 -12.04 18.22 3.53
N GLY A 12 -12.87 17.42 2.87
CA GLY A 12 -13.57 17.80 1.64
C GLY A 12 -14.48 19.02 1.81
N LYS A 13 -14.92 19.34 3.04
CA LYS A 13 -15.63 20.60 3.35
C LYS A 13 -14.72 21.83 3.37
N LEU A 14 -13.40 21.66 3.45
CA LEU A 14 -12.39 22.72 3.52
C LEU A 14 -11.70 23.01 2.17
N GLY A 15 -12.14 22.37 1.09
CA GLY A 15 -11.83 22.80 -0.28
C GLY A 15 -10.68 22.09 -0.99
N ASN A 16 -9.88 21.24 -0.33
CA ASN A 16 -8.89 20.45 -1.07
C ASN A 16 -8.58 19.08 -0.44
N ASN A 17 -9.26 18.05 -0.96
CA ASN A 17 -9.30 16.73 -0.34
C ASN A 17 -8.20 15.78 -0.79
N PHE A 18 -7.54 16.12 -1.89
CA PHE A 18 -6.66 15.18 -2.57
C PHE A 18 -5.23 15.14 -2.02
N ILE A 19 -4.85 16.10 -1.18
CA ILE A 19 -3.53 16.10 -0.52
C ILE A 19 -3.33 14.85 0.35
N ILE A 20 -4.42 14.38 0.96
CA ILE A 20 -4.43 13.20 1.83
C ILE A 20 -4.07 11.96 1.01
N LEU A 21 -4.54 11.86 -0.23
CA LEU A 21 -4.22 10.76 -1.13
C LEU A 21 -2.71 10.71 -1.44
N LEU A 22 -2.10 11.87 -1.70
CA LEU A 22 -0.65 11.96 -1.97
C LEU A 22 0.20 11.60 -0.75
N ILE A 23 -0.13 12.16 0.42
CA ILE A 23 0.55 11.83 1.69
C ILE A 23 0.42 10.34 1.98
N TYR A 24 -0.76 9.78 1.71
CA TYR A 24 -1.01 8.36 1.90
C TYR A 24 -0.15 7.49 0.98
N SER A 25 -0.06 7.82 -0.30
CA SER A 25 0.81 7.09 -1.24
C SER A 25 2.28 7.11 -0.81
N LEU A 26 2.73 8.22 -0.22
CA LEU A 26 4.10 8.36 0.29
C LEU A 26 4.35 7.46 1.52
N ILE A 27 3.40 7.41 2.46
CA ILE A 27 3.48 6.55 3.64
C ILE A 27 3.44 5.07 3.23
N ASP A 28 2.53 4.70 2.33
CA ASP A 28 2.43 3.32 1.82
C ASP A 28 3.72 2.88 1.16
N LEU A 29 4.26 3.67 0.22
CA LEU A 29 5.51 3.35 -0.46
C LEU A 29 6.66 3.23 0.54
N GLY A 30 6.76 4.14 1.52
CA GLY A 30 7.78 4.08 2.58
C GLY A 30 7.68 2.80 3.43
N PHE A 31 6.48 2.47 3.87
CA PHE A 31 6.21 1.27 4.66
C PHE A 31 6.55 0.00 3.88
N PHE A 32 6.07 -0.14 2.64
CA PHE A 32 6.32 -1.35 1.85
C PHE A 32 7.77 -1.44 1.38
N LEU A 33 8.43 -0.32 1.07
CA LEU A 33 9.85 -0.34 0.75
C LEU A 33 10.68 -0.88 1.92
N TYR A 34 10.35 -0.46 3.15
CA TYR A 34 10.97 -0.98 4.36
C TYR A 34 10.63 -2.46 4.60
N LEU A 35 9.35 -2.83 4.50
CA LEU A 35 8.86 -4.18 4.71
C LEU A 35 9.53 -5.19 3.77
N TYR A 36 9.58 -4.88 2.47
CA TYR A 36 10.18 -5.79 1.49
C TYR A 36 11.68 -5.90 1.64
N ASN A 37 12.41 -4.78 1.73
CA ASN A 37 13.87 -4.82 1.78
C ASN A 37 14.43 -5.38 3.08
N LYS A 38 13.71 -5.24 4.21
CA LYS A 38 14.22 -5.66 5.52
C LYS A 38 13.61 -6.95 6.06
N LEU A 39 12.35 -7.25 5.72
CA LEU A 39 11.61 -8.34 6.37
C LEU A 39 11.22 -9.49 5.42
N LEU A 40 10.85 -9.21 4.16
CA LEU A 40 10.34 -10.25 3.24
C LEU A 40 11.42 -10.80 2.28
N LEU A 41 12.20 -9.94 1.65
CA LEU A 41 13.27 -10.34 0.75
C LEU A 41 14.45 -10.90 1.56
N LYS A 42 15.05 -11.97 1.06
CA LYS A 42 16.18 -12.62 1.75
C LYS A 42 17.47 -11.84 1.52
N LYS A 43 17.64 -11.27 0.33
CA LYS A 43 18.76 -10.39 -0.03
C LYS A 43 18.28 -8.96 -0.21
N TYR A 44 18.99 -8.03 0.42
CA TYR A 44 18.80 -6.60 0.20
C TYR A 44 19.02 -6.25 -1.27
N ASN A 45 17.98 -5.72 -1.92
CA ASN A 45 18.02 -5.41 -3.35
C ASN A 45 18.06 -3.89 -3.58
N ARG A 46 19.27 -3.40 -3.88
CA ARG A 46 19.53 -1.97 -4.12
C ARG A 46 18.69 -1.38 -5.24
N ILE A 47 18.30 -2.18 -6.23
CA ILE A 47 17.49 -1.72 -7.37
C ILE A 47 16.11 -1.28 -6.89
N PHE A 48 15.44 -2.09 -6.07
CA PHE A 48 14.13 -1.72 -5.52
C PHE A 48 14.20 -0.54 -4.57
N LEU A 49 15.29 -0.40 -3.81
CA LEU A 49 15.52 0.80 -3.01
C LEU A 49 15.61 2.06 -3.88
N ILE A 50 16.41 2.03 -4.94
CA ILE A 50 16.57 3.17 -5.86
C ILE A 50 15.23 3.49 -6.52
N ILE A 51 14.52 2.49 -7.06
CA ILE A 51 13.20 2.67 -7.67
C ILE A 51 12.21 3.25 -6.66
N GLY A 52 12.21 2.74 -5.42
CA GLY A 52 11.36 3.26 -4.35
C GLY A 52 11.66 4.71 -3.99
N ILE A 53 12.93 5.10 -3.90
CA ILE A 53 13.36 6.49 -3.65
C ILE A 53 12.93 7.40 -4.81
N ILE A 54 13.12 6.97 -6.07
CA ILE A 54 12.66 7.70 -7.25
C ILE A 54 11.14 7.87 -7.21
N GLY A 55 10.39 6.82 -6.85
CA GLY A 55 8.94 6.89 -6.66
C GLY A 55 8.53 7.86 -5.57
N MET A 56 9.20 7.88 -4.42
CA MET A 56 8.94 8.86 -3.36
C MET A 56 9.25 10.29 -3.83
N ALA A 57 10.37 10.49 -4.52
CA ALA A 57 10.73 11.79 -5.07
C ALA A 57 9.68 12.30 -6.07
N TYR A 58 9.13 11.41 -6.90
CA TYR A 58 8.02 11.72 -7.80
C TYR A 58 6.77 12.17 -7.03
N ILE A 59 6.35 11.42 -5.99
CA ILE A 59 5.17 11.78 -5.18
C ILE A 59 5.38 13.12 -4.46
N ILE A 60 6.58 13.36 -3.92
CA ILE A 60 6.95 14.65 -3.32
C ILE A 60 6.87 15.76 -4.37
N GLY A 61 7.40 15.51 -5.57
CA GLY A 61 7.31 16.43 -6.70
C GLY A 61 5.86 16.79 -7.06
N GLU A 62 4.95 15.82 -7.10
CA GLU A 62 3.51 16.07 -7.28
C GLU A 62 2.95 16.96 -6.16
N ILE A 63 3.29 16.70 -4.89
CA ILE A 63 2.86 17.53 -3.76
C ILE A 63 3.33 18.98 -3.94
N PHE A 64 4.61 19.20 -4.27
CA PHE A 64 5.14 20.55 -4.52
C PHE A 64 4.47 21.22 -5.72
N TYR A 65 4.31 20.50 -6.82
CA TYR A 65 3.73 21.04 -8.04
C TYR A 65 2.27 21.47 -7.83
N PHE A 66 1.42 20.58 -7.28
CA PHE A 66 -0.02 20.82 -7.16
C PHE A 66 -0.43 21.73 -6.00
N PHE A 67 0.37 21.82 -4.93
CA PHE A 67 -0.02 22.60 -3.74
C PHE A 67 0.78 23.89 -3.57
N ILE A 68 2.04 23.93 -4.01
CA ILE A 68 2.93 25.07 -3.78
C ILE A 68 3.05 25.94 -5.02
N LEU A 69 3.27 25.33 -6.19
CA LEU A 69 3.56 26.07 -7.42
C LEU A 69 2.31 26.45 -8.21
N ASN A 70 1.37 25.53 -8.33
CA ASN A 70 0.23 25.68 -9.21
C ASN A 70 -1.04 25.45 -8.39
N LYS A 71 -1.72 26.53 -7.98
CA LYS A 71 -3.04 26.49 -7.31
C LYS A 71 -4.12 26.02 -8.30
N LEU A 72 -3.98 24.79 -8.80
CA LEU A 72 -4.78 24.24 -9.87
C LEU A 72 -6.21 24.01 -9.40
N ASP A 73 -7.15 24.31 -10.30
CA ASP A 73 -8.57 24.03 -10.12
C ASP A 73 -8.78 22.50 -10.04
N ALA A 74 -9.69 22.06 -9.16
CA ALA A 74 -9.88 20.64 -8.81
C ALA A 74 -10.20 19.74 -10.02
N LYS A 75 -10.63 20.33 -11.14
CA LYS A 75 -10.92 19.65 -12.41
C LYS A 75 -9.68 19.21 -13.19
N GLN A 76 -8.51 19.79 -12.91
CA GLN A 76 -7.24 19.44 -13.56
C GLN A 76 -6.37 18.53 -12.68
N PHE A 77 -6.86 18.17 -11.48
CA PHE A 77 -6.12 17.38 -10.52
C PHE A 77 -6.13 15.89 -10.88
N GLN A 78 -4.98 15.38 -11.33
CA GLN A 78 -4.80 13.99 -11.79
C GLN A 78 -3.61 13.35 -11.06
N PRO A 79 -3.78 12.88 -9.81
CA PRO A 79 -2.67 12.35 -9.02
C PRO A 79 -2.32 10.94 -9.50
N TYR A 80 -1.17 10.77 -10.14
CA TYR A 80 -0.66 9.45 -10.53
C TYR A 80 0.22 8.82 -9.44
N SER A 81 0.49 9.53 -8.35
CA SER A 81 1.15 9.01 -7.14
C SER A 81 0.60 7.67 -6.65
N LYS A 82 -0.73 7.47 -6.65
CA LYS A 82 -1.35 6.20 -6.21
C LYS A 82 -1.25 5.06 -7.24
N VAL A 83 -0.88 5.38 -8.47
CA VAL A 83 -0.55 4.37 -9.48
C VAL A 83 0.91 3.96 -9.31
N VAL A 84 1.80 4.95 -9.14
CA VAL A 84 3.23 4.74 -8.95
C VAL A 84 3.53 3.92 -7.70
N ASP A 85 2.92 4.24 -6.56
CA ASP A 85 3.18 3.51 -5.32
C ASP A 85 2.78 2.02 -5.44
N ASN A 86 1.55 1.74 -5.88
CA ASN A 86 1.00 0.41 -6.03
C ASN A 86 1.81 -0.39 -7.05
N PHE A 87 2.23 0.23 -8.15
CA PHE A 87 3.06 -0.40 -9.16
C PHE A 87 4.41 -0.84 -8.60
N ILE A 88 5.09 0.03 -7.84
CA ILE A 88 6.38 -0.32 -7.21
C ILE A 88 6.20 -1.45 -6.20
N VAL A 89 5.12 -1.44 -5.41
CA VAL A 89 4.82 -2.52 -4.46
C VAL A 89 4.54 -3.85 -5.18
N VAL A 90 3.80 -3.83 -6.29
CA VAL A 90 3.58 -5.01 -7.14
C VAL A 90 4.91 -5.56 -7.67
N LEU A 91 5.81 -4.71 -8.15
CA LEU A 91 7.14 -5.14 -8.60
C LEU A 91 7.95 -5.82 -7.48
N MET A 92 7.92 -5.27 -6.26
CA MET A 92 8.58 -5.90 -5.11
C MET A 92 7.94 -7.24 -4.74
N ALA A 93 6.61 -7.34 -4.81
CA ALA A 93 5.87 -8.57 -4.54
C ALA A 93 6.17 -9.68 -5.56
N LEU A 94 6.33 -9.32 -6.84
CA LEU A 94 6.77 -10.24 -7.89
C LEU A 94 8.23 -10.67 -7.69
N ALA A 95 9.09 -9.73 -7.33
CA ALA A 95 10.49 -10.03 -7.04
C ALA A 95 10.66 -11.01 -5.88
N PHE A 96 9.79 -10.92 -4.86
CA PHE A 96 9.73 -11.92 -3.80
C PHE A 96 9.53 -13.33 -4.35
N TYR A 97 8.59 -13.55 -5.28
CA TYR A 97 8.39 -14.87 -5.87
C TYR A 97 9.60 -15.35 -6.68
N LEU A 98 10.24 -14.47 -7.43
CA LEU A 98 11.44 -14.83 -8.20
C LEU A 98 12.59 -15.29 -7.29
N GLU A 99 12.79 -14.63 -6.15
CA GLU A 99 13.79 -15.02 -5.16
C GLU A 99 13.44 -16.35 -4.46
N ARG A 100 12.15 -16.62 -4.24
CA ARG A 100 11.69 -17.84 -3.57
C ARG A 100 11.65 -19.07 -4.47
N ILE A 101 11.18 -18.94 -5.71
CA ILE A 101 11.18 -20.04 -6.69
C ILE A 101 12.62 -20.51 -6.97
N SER A 102 13.58 -19.58 -7.00
CA SER A 102 15.01 -19.91 -7.19
C SER A 102 15.66 -20.52 -5.94
N SER A 103 15.05 -20.39 -4.76
CA SER A 103 15.55 -20.94 -3.50
C SER A 103 14.62 -22.05 -3.01
N PHE A 104 14.89 -23.30 -3.43
CA PHE A 104 14.13 -24.54 -3.13
C PHE A 104 13.96 -24.91 -1.62
N LYS A 105 14.19 -23.97 -0.70
CA LYS A 105 14.10 -24.15 0.77
C LYS A 105 13.07 -23.16 1.34
N GLU A 106 11.79 -23.46 1.20
CA GLU A 106 10.73 -22.65 1.83
C GLU A 106 10.43 -23.21 3.23
N SER A 107 10.99 -22.62 4.30
CA SER A 107 10.67 -23.00 5.69
C SER A 107 9.50 -22.20 6.30
N HIS A 108 8.98 -21.18 5.59
CA HIS A 108 7.97 -20.26 6.14
C HIS A 108 6.85 -19.92 5.16
N TRP A 109 5.92 -20.88 4.98
CA TRP A 109 4.70 -20.72 4.17
C TRP A 109 3.87 -19.46 4.49
N ASN A 110 3.91 -18.98 5.74
CA ASN A 110 3.19 -17.78 6.16
C ASN A 110 3.60 -16.51 5.40
N ASN A 111 4.89 -16.36 5.07
CA ASN A 111 5.37 -15.19 4.33
C ASN A 111 4.91 -15.23 2.87
N PHE A 112 4.83 -16.43 2.30
CA PHE A 112 4.30 -16.65 0.95
C PHE A 112 2.83 -16.23 0.86
N VAL A 113 1.99 -16.69 1.80
CA VAL A 113 0.56 -16.31 1.83
C VAL A 113 0.39 -14.81 2.05
N LEU A 114 1.17 -14.19 2.95
CA LEU A 114 1.14 -12.74 3.15
C LEU A 114 1.50 -11.99 1.85
N ASN A 115 2.57 -12.40 1.17
CA ASN A 115 2.97 -11.80 -0.11
C ASN A 115 1.89 -11.94 -1.17
N THR A 116 1.22 -13.10 -1.26
CA THR A 116 0.09 -13.31 -2.18
C THR A 116 -1.05 -12.33 -1.90
N VAL A 117 -1.45 -12.19 -0.65
CA VAL A 117 -2.53 -11.26 -0.28
C VAL A 117 -2.15 -9.81 -0.61
N LEU A 118 -0.91 -9.41 -0.33
CA LEU A 118 -0.42 -8.09 -0.70
C LEU A 118 -0.40 -7.88 -2.21
N LEU A 119 0.13 -8.84 -2.98
CA LEU A 119 0.16 -8.75 -4.44
C LEU A 119 -1.24 -8.57 -5.02
N VAL A 120 -2.20 -9.39 -4.59
CA VAL A 120 -3.59 -9.31 -5.08
C VAL A 120 -4.22 -7.97 -4.71
N PHE A 121 -4.06 -7.53 -3.46
CA PHE A 121 -4.60 -6.25 -3.00
C PHE A 121 -4.03 -5.08 -3.81
N PHE A 122 -2.70 -4.99 -3.96
CA PHE A 122 -2.05 -3.89 -4.66
C PHE A 122 -2.32 -3.92 -6.17
N THR A 123 -2.47 -5.10 -6.78
CA THR A 123 -2.83 -5.23 -8.19
C THR A 123 -4.25 -4.75 -8.45
N ILE A 124 -5.23 -5.16 -7.64
CA ILE A 124 -6.61 -4.70 -7.79
C ILE A 124 -6.70 -3.19 -7.54
N THR A 125 -6.01 -2.69 -6.52
CA THR A 125 -5.95 -1.24 -6.23
C THR A 125 -5.35 -0.48 -7.41
N LEU A 126 -4.25 -0.98 -8.01
CA LEU A 126 -3.65 -0.40 -9.21
C LEU A 126 -4.66 -0.29 -10.37
N ILE A 127 -5.40 -1.36 -10.64
CA ILE A 127 -6.43 -1.39 -11.71
C ILE A 127 -7.54 -0.36 -11.44
N VAL A 128 -7.97 -0.24 -10.19
CA VAL A 128 -9.01 0.73 -9.76
C VAL A 128 -8.54 2.17 -9.92
N PHE A 129 -7.26 2.46 -9.63
CA PHE A 129 -6.71 3.82 -9.72
C PHE A 129 -6.15 4.19 -11.10
N LEU A 130 -5.95 3.23 -12.00
CA LEU A 130 -5.52 3.52 -13.39
C LEU A 130 -6.47 4.49 -14.12
N PRO A 131 -7.80 4.30 -14.11
CA PRO A 131 -8.75 5.21 -14.75
C PRO A 131 -9.16 6.39 -13.85
N PHE A 132 -8.42 6.70 -12.77
CA PHE A 132 -8.83 7.71 -11.78
C PHE A 132 -9.11 9.08 -12.41
N ASN A 133 -8.31 9.47 -13.41
CA ASN A 133 -8.50 10.70 -14.19
C ASN A 133 -9.89 10.77 -14.85
N PHE A 134 -10.35 9.68 -15.46
CA PHE A 134 -11.69 9.59 -16.05
C PHE A 134 -12.78 9.65 -14.97
N LEU A 135 -12.57 8.96 -13.84
CA LEU A 135 -13.53 8.88 -12.75
C LEU A 135 -13.77 10.23 -12.04
N VAL A 136 -12.75 11.09 -11.96
CA VAL A 136 -12.86 12.41 -11.33
C VAL A 136 -13.72 13.37 -12.17
N ASN A 137 -13.66 13.24 -13.49
CA ASN A 137 -14.36 14.13 -14.42
C ASN A 137 -15.74 13.61 -14.87
N GLU A 138 -16.04 12.35 -14.57
CA GLU A 138 -17.30 11.70 -14.93
C GLU A 138 -18.48 12.13 -14.04
N LYS A 139 -19.61 12.43 -14.69
CA LYS A 139 -20.88 12.74 -14.00
C LYS A 139 -21.67 11.47 -13.64
N THR A 140 -21.33 10.33 -14.23
CA THR A 140 -22.07 9.08 -14.07
C THR A 140 -21.85 8.39 -12.71
N GLY A 141 -22.73 7.44 -12.39
CA GLY A 141 -22.64 6.61 -11.16
C GLY A 141 -21.46 5.63 -11.13
N LEU A 142 -20.66 5.53 -12.20
CA LEU A 142 -19.52 4.61 -12.30
C LEU A 142 -18.48 4.82 -11.20
N LYS A 143 -18.23 6.08 -10.82
CA LYS A 143 -17.34 6.42 -9.69
C LYS A 143 -17.71 5.69 -8.41
N PHE A 144 -19.00 5.52 -8.13
CA PHE A 144 -19.48 4.86 -6.92
C PHE A 144 -19.01 3.40 -6.85
N TYR A 145 -19.09 2.66 -7.96
CA TYR A 145 -18.67 1.26 -8.02
C TYR A 145 -17.15 1.10 -7.81
N PHE A 146 -16.33 1.97 -8.42
CA PHE A 146 -14.87 1.93 -8.23
C PHE A 146 -14.47 2.18 -6.77
N PHE A 147 -15.07 3.20 -6.13
CA PHE A 147 -14.83 3.45 -4.70
C PHE A 147 -15.36 2.31 -3.82
N HIS A 148 -16.50 1.71 -4.17
CA HIS A 148 -17.06 0.60 -3.42
C HIS A 148 -16.14 -0.63 -3.46
N ILE A 149 -15.60 -0.98 -4.64
CA ILE A 149 -14.62 -2.06 -4.78
C ILE A 149 -13.39 -1.78 -3.91
N ASN A 150 -12.86 -0.56 -3.94
CA ASN A 150 -11.71 -0.18 -3.12
C ASN A 150 -11.99 -0.36 -1.62
N ILE A 151 -13.16 0.08 -1.13
CA ILE A 151 -13.56 -0.08 0.28
C ILE A 151 -13.65 -1.57 0.66
N VAL A 152 -14.29 -2.39 -0.18
CA VAL A 152 -14.41 -3.84 0.07
C VAL A 152 -13.03 -4.48 0.13
N MET A 153 -12.12 -4.12 -0.78
CA MET A 153 -10.75 -4.62 -0.79
C MET A 153 -9.96 -4.21 0.45
N ILE A 154 -10.11 -2.96 0.90
CA ILE A 154 -9.50 -2.48 2.15
C ILE A 154 -10.03 -3.32 3.32
N ILE A 155 -11.34 -3.49 3.44
CA ILE A 155 -11.95 -4.27 4.53
C ILE A 155 -11.41 -5.71 4.51
N ALA A 156 -11.36 -6.35 3.34
CA ALA A 156 -10.81 -7.69 3.17
C ALA A 156 -9.34 -7.78 3.61
N LEU A 157 -8.50 -6.83 3.20
CA LEU A 157 -7.09 -6.78 3.59
C LEU A 157 -6.94 -6.65 5.11
N TYR A 158 -7.67 -5.73 5.74
CA TYR A 158 -7.57 -5.50 7.19
C TYR A 158 -8.09 -6.71 7.99
N MET A 159 -9.17 -7.34 7.56
CA MET A 159 -9.65 -8.59 8.17
C MET A 159 -8.57 -9.67 8.12
N TYR A 160 -7.91 -9.83 6.98
CA TYR A 160 -6.82 -10.79 6.84
C TYR A 160 -5.61 -10.44 7.74
N LEU A 161 -5.17 -9.17 7.75
CA LEU A 161 -4.05 -8.73 8.58
C LEU A 161 -4.33 -8.92 10.07
N THR A 162 -5.51 -8.51 10.54
CA THR A 162 -5.93 -8.70 11.94
C THR A 162 -5.99 -10.19 12.29
N TYR A 163 -6.55 -11.02 11.42
CA TYR A 163 -6.57 -12.47 11.60
C TYR A 163 -5.15 -13.05 11.67
N SER A 164 -4.25 -12.66 10.77
CA SER A 164 -2.85 -13.12 10.73
C SER A 164 -2.08 -12.72 11.99
N VAL A 165 -2.23 -11.47 12.44
CA VAL A 165 -1.63 -10.98 13.69
C VAL A 165 -2.17 -11.74 14.89
N TRP A 166 -3.49 -11.96 14.96
CA TRP A 166 -4.12 -12.67 16.07
C TRP A 166 -3.69 -14.14 16.13
N LYS A 167 -3.67 -14.85 14.99
CA LYS A 167 -3.21 -16.24 14.87
C LYS A 167 -1.74 -16.37 15.31
N ASN A 168 -0.87 -15.50 14.83
CA ASN A 168 0.56 -15.54 15.15
C ASN A 168 0.85 -15.06 16.59
N GLY A 169 0.03 -14.17 17.15
CA GLY A 169 0.12 -13.71 18.53
C GLY A 169 -0.27 -14.79 19.56
N ARG A 170 -1.27 -15.64 19.27
CA ARG A 170 -1.65 -16.76 20.17
C ARG A 170 -0.58 -17.85 20.25
N LEU A 171 0.22 -18.03 19.19
CA LEU A 171 1.30 -19.03 19.14
C LEU A 171 2.54 -18.63 19.96
N LYS A 172 2.66 -17.36 20.38
CA LYS A 172 3.74 -16.84 21.22
C LYS A 172 3.28 -16.50 22.65
N LYS A 173 2.51 -17.36 23.31
CA LYS A 173 2.51 -17.35 24.79
C LYS A 173 3.76 -18.09 25.25
N PRO A 174 4.80 -17.43 25.79
CA PRO A 174 5.86 -18.13 26.46
C PRO A 174 5.25 -18.71 27.73
N THR A 175 5.15 -20.03 27.78
CA THR A 175 5.00 -20.75 29.04
C THR A 175 6.27 -20.46 29.84
N LEU A 176 6.20 -19.46 30.73
CA LEU A 176 7.14 -19.27 31.82
C LEU A 176 7.01 -20.47 32.76
N GLN A 177 7.56 -21.62 32.36
CA GLN A 177 7.87 -22.69 33.30
C GLN A 177 9.29 -22.47 33.81
N ARG A 178 9.33 -21.82 34.98
CA ARG A 178 10.36 -21.83 36.00
C ARG A 178 11.49 -22.83 35.74
N LYS A 179 12.68 -22.32 35.43
CA LYS A 179 13.91 -22.86 36.01
C LYS A 179 14.12 -22.19 37.37
N THR A 180 13.69 -22.87 38.42
CA THR A 180 14.17 -22.76 39.80
C THR A 180 14.59 -24.17 40.18
N THR A 181 15.71 -24.50 40.77
CA THR A 181 17.00 -23.88 41.11
C THR A 181 17.92 -25.11 41.31
N ILE A 182 19.22 -24.87 41.37
CA ILE A 182 20.33 -25.80 41.70
C ILE A 182 19.96 -26.83 42.76
#